data_AF-A0A5M9JTP8-F1
#
_entry.id   AF-A0A5M9JTP8-F1
#
_cell.length_a   1.000
_cell.length_b   1.000
_cell.length_c   1.000
_cell.angle_alpha   90.00
_cell.angle_beta   90.00
_cell.angle_gamma   90.00
#
_symmetry.space_group_name_H-M   'P 1'
#
loop_
_entity.id
_entity.type
_entity.pdbx_description
1 polymer ?
#
loop_
_entity_poly.entity_id
_entity_poly.type
_entity_poly.pdbx_seq_one_letter_code
_entity_poly.pdbx_strand_id
1 'polypeptide(L)'
;MLCPSNAAPHPLPWGSAEFIGLGFSVFITIIMCERFGSPIMKSLAVVLGLLVGCIIAAACGYFDSSGITAAPVASFVWVKTFPLTVYGPFILPLLAIYLILMMEAIGDITATCDVSRLQVDGALFDSRIQGGVLADGLNGMLAEKAGFAACFFLIVMGIFAKFAAAITSIPDAVLGGMTTFLFASVAVSGLRIISTVPFTRRTRFILTASLALGYGATLVPTWFSYVFTYTGGNRAKAGFFDAIVLVMETGFAVTAFVAVGLNLGLPEESEDEEIESLAGDLGEREAEERELEMRGESRGYENGNGGFGTRKLWNE
;
A
#
# COMPACT_ATOMS: atom_id res chain seq x y z
N MET A 1 -22.60 -15.06 5.31
CA MET A 1 -21.59 -14.30 6.08
C MET A 1 -21.83 -14.55 7.56
N LEU A 2 -20.78 -14.90 8.30
CA LEU A 2 -20.84 -15.38 9.68
C LEU A 2 -20.41 -14.34 10.74
N CYS A 3 -20.08 -13.10 10.37
CA CYS A 3 -19.71 -12.01 11.29
C CYS A 3 -20.21 -10.63 10.77
N PRO A 4 -20.32 -9.61 11.63
CA PRO A 4 -21.33 -9.45 12.67
C PRO A 4 -22.62 -8.86 12.08
N SER A 5 -23.58 -9.73 11.74
CA SER A 5 -24.96 -9.31 11.51
C SER A 5 -25.86 -10.12 12.43
N ASN A 6 -26.96 -9.54 12.89
CA ASN A 6 -27.92 -10.18 13.80
C ASN A 6 -28.58 -11.45 13.23
N ALA A 7 -28.26 -11.81 11.98
CA ALA A 7 -28.74 -13.00 11.26
C ALA A 7 -27.66 -14.10 11.13
N ALA A 8 -26.45 -13.91 11.67
CA ALA A 8 -25.39 -14.90 11.60
C ALA A 8 -25.54 -16.00 12.68
N PRO A 9 -25.10 -17.25 12.42
CA PRO A 9 -25.10 -18.34 13.41
C PRO A 9 -24.31 -18.05 14.69
N HIS A 10 -23.34 -17.13 14.65
CA HIS A 10 -22.52 -16.72 15.80
C HIS A 10 -22.45 -15.17 15.89
N PRO A 11 -23.54 -14.50 16.30
CA PRO A 11 -23.63 -13.04 16.29
C PRO A 11 -22.94 -12.47 17.52
N LEU A 12 -21.62 -12.36 17.47
CA LEU A 12 -20.84 -11.69 18.50
C LEU A 12 -20.92 -10.16 18.34
N PRO A 13 -20.80 -9.41 19.45
CA PRO A 13 -20.77 -7.95 19.38
C PRO A 13 -19.57 -7.45 18.57
N TRP A 14 -19.71 -6.26 17.98
CA TRP A 14 -18.58 -5.55 17.38
C TRP A 14 -17.43 -5.45 18.39
N GLY A 15 -16.24 -5.92 18.00
CA GLY A 15 -15.05 -5.90 18.85
C GLY A 15 -14.99 -7.00 19.92
N SER A 16 -15.68 -8.13 19.76
CA SER A 16 -15.53 -9.28 20.66
C SER A 16 -14.09 -9.82 20.68
N ALA A 17 -13.71 -10.43 21.81
CA ALA A 17 -12.35 -10.96 22.01
C ALA A 17 -11.98 -12.04 20.96
N GLU A 18 -12.97 -12.78 20.46
CA GLU A 18 -12.81 -13.80 19.44
C GLU A 18 -12.43 -13.20 18.09
N PHE A 19 -13.08 -12.11 17.66
CA PHE A 19 -12.73 -11.44 16.40
C PHE A 19 -11.37 -10.77 16.48
N ILE A 20 -11.07 -10.12 17.60
CA ILE A 20 -9.73 -9.56 17.85
C ILE A 20 -8.69 -10.68 17.85
N GLY A 21 -8.97 -11.81 18.52
CA GLY A 21 -8.10 -12.97 18.58
C GLY A 21 -7.84 -13.60 17.21
N LEU A 22 -8.86 -13.72 16.36
CA LEU A 22 -8.71 -14.22 14.99
C LEU A 22 -7.82 -13.30 14.14
N GLY A 23 -8.10 -11.99 14.11
CA GLY A 23 -7.27 -11.04 13.37
C GLY A 23 -5.84 -10.96 13.91
N PHE A 24 -5.67 -11.01 15.23
CA PHE A 24 -4.36 -11.02 15.88
C PHE A 24 -3.58 -12.32 15.62
N SER A 25 -4.26 -13.46 15.51
CA SER A 25 -3.63 -14.74 15.16
C SER A 25 -3.01 -14.72 13.76
N VAL A 26 -3.66 -14.04 12.80
CA VAL A 26 -3.10 -13.78 11.46
C VAL A 26 -1.82 -12.96 11.60
N PHE A 27 -1.89 -11.86 12.34
CA PHE A 27 -0.75 -10.94 12.53
C PHE A 27 0.46 -11.62 13.19
N ILE A 28 0.25 -12.38 14.27
CA ILE A 28 1.30 -13.17 14.91
C ILE A 28 1.88 -14.18 13.92
N THR A 29 1.04 -14.87 13.15
CA THR A 29 1.51 -15.85 12.19
C THR A 29 2.40 -15.21 11.13
N ILE A 30 2.04 -14.02 10.63
CA ILE A 30 2.87 -13.26 9.69
C ILE A 30 4.24 -12.95 10.33
N ILE A 31 4.27 -12.43 11.56
CA ILE A 31 5.52 -12.15 12.28
C ILE A 31 6.36 -13.41 12.46
N MET A 32 5.73 -14.53 12.82
CA MET A 32 6.44 -15.81 13.00
C MET A 32 6.98 -16.36 11.67
N CYS A 33 6.23 -16.22 10.58
CA CYS A 33 6.70 -16.56 9.23
C CYS A 33 7.88 -15.67 8.83
N GLU A 34 7.87 -14.39 9.18
CA GLU A 34 8.98 -13.49 8.84
C GLU A 34 10.24 -13.80 9.67
N ARG A 35 10.04 -14.16 10.94
CA ARG A 35 11.14 -14.48 11.87
C ARG A 35 11.80 -15.83 11.59
N PHE A 36 11.01 -16.88 11.35
CA PHE A 36 11.49 -18.26 11.25
C PHE A 36 11.37 -18.87 9.84
N GLY A 37 10.74 -18.15 8.91
CA GLY A 37 10.48 -18.66 7.57
C GLY A 37 11.73 -18.70 6.69
N SER A 38 11.77 -19.70 5.82
CA SER A 38 12.69 -19.75 4.69
C SER A 38 12.45 -18.58 3.72
N PRO A 39 13.38 -18.25 2.80
CA PRO A 39 13.22 -17.13 1.86
C PRO A 39 11.89 -17.12 1.08
N ILE A 40 11.37 -18.30 0.73
CA ILE A 40 10.07 -18.44 0.04
C ILE A 40 8.91 -18.10 0.98
N MET A 41 9.00 -18.50 2.25
CA MET A 41 7.95 -18.23 3.24
C MET A 41 7.85 -16.76 3.61
N LYS A 42 8.95 -16.01 3.56
CA LYS A 42 8.95 -14.56 3.81
C LYS A 42 8.15 -13.82 2.73
N SER A 43 8.39 -14.13 1.46
CA SER A 43 7.59 -13.58 0.35
C SER A 43 6.12 -14.00 0.39
N LEU A 44 5.79 -15.12 1.05
CA LEU A 44 4.42 -15.63 1.22
C LEU A 44 3.85 -15.39 2.62
N ALA A 45 4.51 -14.61 3.47
CA ALA A 45 4.16 -14.53 4.90
C ALA A 45 2.72 -14.05 5.12
N VAL A 46 2.27 -13.08 4.33
CA VAL A 46 0.88 -12.56 4.37
C VAL A 46 -0.12 -13.64 3.96
N VAL A 47 0.17 -14.40 2.91
CA VAL A 47 -0.69 -15.49 2.40
C VAL A 47 -0.73 -16.65 3.39
N LEU A 48 0.39 -17.00 4.00
CA LEU A 48 0.47 -18.03 5.04
C LEU A 48 -0.24 -17.59 6.33
N GLY A 49 -0.13 -16.32 6.70
CA GLY A 49 -0.89 -15.72 7.80
C GLY A 49 -2.39 -15.83 7.58
N LEU A 50 -2.87 -15.47 6.38
CA LEU A 50 -4.26 -15.63 5.97
C LEU A 50 -4.69 -17.10 6.05
N LEU A 51 -3.89 -18.02 5.51
CA LEU A 51 -4.19 -19.45 5.50
C LEU A 51 -4.33 -20.00 6.92
N VAL A 52 -3.39 -19.71 7.81
CA VAL A 52 -3.43 -20.16 9.21
C VAL A 52 -4.63 -19.53 9.94
N GLY A 53 -4.90 -18.25 9.73
CA GLY A 53 -6.08 -17.60 10.30
C GLY A 53 -7.40 -18.22 9.82
N CYS A 54 -7.47 -18.62 8.54
CA CYS A 54 -8.61 -19.38 8.01
C CYS A 54 -8.75 -20.76 8.65
N ILE A 55 -7.64 -21.47 8.88
CA ILE A 55 -7.64 -22.78 9.55
C ILE A 55 -8.15 -22.66 10.99
N ILE A 56 -7.67 -21.66 11.73
CA ILE A 56 -8.13 -21.39 13.10
C ILE A 56 -9.62 -21.01 13.09
N ALA A 57 -10.04 -20.15 12.16
CA ALA A 57 -11.43 -19.76 12.06
C ALA A 57 -12.37 -20.94 11.70
N ALA A 58 -11.92 -21.85 10.83
CA ALA A 58 -12.64 -23.08 10.53
C ALA A 58 -12.74 -24.01 11.74
N ALA A 59 -11.66 -24.15 12.53
CA ALA A 59 -11.68 -24.92 13.77
C ALA A 59 -12.62 -24.32 14.83
N CYS A 60 -12.76 -22.99 14.85
CA CYS A 60 -13.70 -22.26 15.70
C CYS A 60 -15.14 -22.22 15.18
N GLY A 61 -15.44 -22.83 14.02
CA GLY A 61 -16.79 -22.89 13.45
C GLY A 61 -17.24 -21.64 12.69
N TYR A 62 -16.34 -20.73 12.36
CA TYR A 62 -16.63 -19.52 11.56
C TYR A 62 -16.64 -19.76 10.05
N PHE A 63 -16.88 -21.00 9.61
CA PHE A 63 -16.85 -21.37 8.19
C PHE A 63 -18.19 -21.91 7.71
N ASP A 64 -18.71 -21.36 6.61
CA ASP A 64 -19.94 -21.83 5.97
C ASP A 64 -19.62 -22.53 4.64
N SER A 65 -19.92 -23.83 4.59
CA SER A 65 -19.69 -24.67 3.40
C SER A 65 -20.79 -24.53 2.35
N SER A 66 -21.91 -23.86 2.69
CA SER A 66 -23.08 -23.74 1.81
C SER A 66 -22.73 -22.97 0.53
N GLY A 67 -22.01 -21.84 0.66
CA GLY A 67 -21.59 -21.01 -0.47
C GLY A 67 -20.60 -21.73 -1.40
N ILE A 68 -19.72 -22.57 -0.85
CA ILE A 68 -18.71 -23.30 -1.63
C ILE A 68 -19.35 -24.45 -2.42
N THR A 69 -20.35 -25.09 -1.83
CA THR A 69 -21.07 -26.20 -2.47
C THR A 69 -22.03 -25.69 -3.55
N ALA A 70 -22.66 -24.54 -3.32
CA ALA A 70 -23.57 -23.90 -4.27
C ALA A 70 -22.86 -23.20 -5.45
N ALA A 71 -21.57 -22.88 -5.29
CA ALA A 71 -20.81 -22.18 -6.32
C ALA A 71 -20.58 -23.03 -7.59
N PRO A 72 -20.60 -22.41 -8.78
CA PRO A 72 -20.26 -23.10 -10.01
C PRO A 72 -18.81 -23.61 -9.98
N VAL A 73 -18.51 -24.67 -10.73
CA VAL A 73 -17.15 -25.22 -10.83
C VAL A 73 -16.25 -24.35 -11.72
N ALA A 74 -16.84 -23.71 -12.73
CA ALA A 74 -16.14 -22.87 -13.70
C ALA A 74 -16.73 -21.46 -13.75
N SER A 75 -15.89 -20.44 -13.88
CA SER A 75 -16.27 -19.06 -14.21
C SER A 75 -15.58 -18.62 -15.49
N PHE A 76 -16.31 -17.89 -16.34
CA PHE A 76 -15.80 -17.23 -17.53
C PHE A 76 -16.05 -15.72 -17.41
N VAL A 77 -15.23 -14.92 -18.12
CA VAL A 77 -15.24 -13.45 -18.04
C VAL A 77 -16.64 -12.84 -18.23
N TRP A 78 -17.46 -13.41 -19.12
CA TRP A 78 -18.81 -12.91 -19.43
C TRP A 78 -19.96 -13.70 -18.79
N VAL A 79 -19.72 -14.45 -17.70
CA VAL A 79 -20.80 -15.14 -16.97
C VAL A 79 -21.80 -14.15 -16.36
N LYS A 80 -21.33 -12.97 -15.94
CA LYS A 80 -22.15 -11.84 -15.51
C LYS A 80 -21.78 -10.62 -16.32
N THR A 81 -22.77 -9.93 -16.89
CA THR A 81 -22.57 -8.75 -17.70
C THR A 81 -23.20 -7.55 -17.03
N PHE A 82 -22.49 -6.43 -17.02
CA PHE A 82 -23.02 -5.14 -16.58
C PHE A 82 -23.46 -4.31 -17.80
N PRO A 83 -24.51 -3.48 -17.70
CA PRO A 83 -24.96 -2.66 -18.80
C PRO A 83 -23.87 -1.64 -19.17
N LEU A 84 -23.32 -1.77 -20.38
CA LEU A 84 -22.36 -0.81 -20.93
C LEU A 84 -23.12 0.45 -21.34
N THR A 85 -23.12 1.44 -20.45
CA THR A 85 -23.66 2.77 -20.75
C THR A 85 -22.54 3.79 -20.63
N VAL A 86 -22.23 4.47 -21.73
CA VAL A 86 -21.25 5.56 -21.74
C VAL A 86 -21.94 6.79 -21.18
N TYR A 87 -21.73 7.04 -19.89
CA TYR A 87 -22.27 8.20 -19.20
C TYR A 87 -21.24 9.33 -19.27
N GLY A 88 -21.52 10.35 -20.09
CA GLY A 88 -20.61 11.48 -20.32
C GLY A 88 -20.07 12.16 -19.04
N PRO A 89 -20.88 12.35 -17.98
CA PRO A 89 -20.39 12.96 -16.75
C PRO A 89 -19.39 12.11 -15.93
N PHE A 90 -19.29 10.79 -16.17
CA PHE A 90 -18.26 9.94 -15.52
C PHE A 90 -16.88 10.04 -16.16
N ILE A 91 -16.73 10.69 -17.32
CA ILE A 91 -15.43 10.82 -18.02
C ILE A 91 -14.42 11.60 -17.19
N LEU A 92 -14.86 12.67 -16.52
CA LEU A 92 -13.98 13.50 -15.70
C LEU A 92 -13.54 12.80 -14.40
N PRO A 93 -14.44 12.17 -13.62
CA PRO A 93 -14.04 11.28 -12.52
C PRO A 93 -13.12 10.14 -12.97
N LEU A 94 -13.37 9.54 -14.14
CA LEU A 94 -12.53 8.47 -14.68
C LEU A 94 -11.13 8.98 -15.01
N LEU A 95 -11.00 10.15 -15.64
CA LEU A 95 -9.71 10.78 -15.93
C LEU A 95 -8.95 11.09 -14.64
N ALA A 96 -9.64 11.60 -13.63
CA ALA A 96 -9.09 11.82 -12.30
C ALA A 96 -8.55 10.53 -11.65
N ILE A 97 -9.30 9.43 -11.72
CA ILE A 97 -8.85 8.12 -11.25
C ILE A 97 -7.63 7.64 -12.04
N TYR A 98 -7.59 7.85 -13.36
CA TYR A 98 -6.41 7.50 -14.15
C TYR A 98 -5.17 8.31 -13.75
N LEU A 99 -5.30 9.61 -13.45
CA LEU A 99 -4.19 10.40 -12.92
C LEU A 99 -3.68 9.82 -11.60
N ILE A 100 -4.60 9.44 -10.71
CA ILE A 100 -4.31 8.78 -9.44
C ILE A 100 -3.54 7.46 -9.64
N LEU A 101 -4.01 6.59 -10.53
CA LEU A 101 -3.38 5.28 -10.81
C LEU A 101 -1.98 5.46 -11.39
N MET A 102 -1.76 6.45 -12.25
CA MET A 102 -0.42 6.76 -12.75
C MET A 102 0.55 7.14 -11.62
N MET A 103 0.09 7.91 -10.63
CA MET A 103 0.93 8.31 -9.50
C MET A 103 1.26 7.13 -8.58
N GLU A 104 0.30 6.23 -8.38
CA GLU A 104 0.52 4.95 -7.68
C GLU A 104 1.54 4.08 -8.41
N ALA A 105 1.37 3.88 -9.72
CA ALA A 105 2.28 3.10 -10.55
C ALA A 105 3.71 3.66 -10.54
N ILE A 106 3.88 4.99 -10.60
CA ILE A 106 5.20 5.63 -10.47
C ILE A 106 5.84 5.28 -9.12
N GLY A 107 5.08 5.36 -8.03
CA GLY A 107 5.55 5.03 -6.68
C GLY A 107 5.97 3.56 -6.56
N ASP A 108 5.15 2.64 -7.05
CA ASP A 108 5.39 1.20 -7.00
C ASP A 108 6.62 0.79 -7.82
N ILE A 109 6.77 1.35 -9.02
CA ILE A 109 7.95 1.09 -9.88
C ILE A 109 9.21 1.64 -9.22
N THR A 110 9.14 2.83 -8.61
CA THR A 110 10.28 3.43 -7.90
C THR A 110 10.69 2.58 -6.69
N ALA A 111 9.72 2.17 -5.86
CA ALA A 111 9.96 1.27 -4.73
C ALA A 111 10.54 -0.07 -5.18
N THR A 112 10.02 -0.63 -6.28
CA THR A 112 10.51 -1.89 -6.85
C THR A 112 11.94 -1.74 -7.35
N CYS A 113 12.30 -0.61 -7.98
CA CYS A 113 13.67 -0.33 -8.40
C CYS A 113 14.63 -0.25 -7.19
N ASP A 114 14.24 0.45 -6.11
CA ASP A 114 15.05 0.54 -4.89
C ASP A 114 15.26 -0.83 -4.23
N VAL A 115 14.19 -1.62 -4.06
CA VAL A 115 14.26 -2.97 -3.49
C VAL A 115 15.09 -3.91 -4.36
N SER A 116 14.99 -3.77 -5.68
CA SER A 116 15.77 -4.55 -6.66
C SER A 116 17.20 -4.04 -6.85
N ARG A 117 17.60 -2.97 -6.14
CA ARG A 117 18.90 -2.30 -6.28
C ARG A 117 19.21 -1.87 -7.71
N LEU A 118 18.16 -1.47 -8.43
CA LEU A 118 18.25 -0.90 -9.76
C LEU A 118 18.39 0.63 -9.65
N GLN A 119 18.84 1.26 -10.74
CA GLN A 119 18.92 2.72 -10.81
C GLN A 119 17.53 3.35 -10.64
N VAL A 120 17.46 4.33 -9.75
CA VAL A 120 16.27 5.15 -9.43
C VAL A 120 16.33 6.55 -10.06
N ASP A 121 17.31 6.77 -10.94
CA ASP A 121 17.51 8.01 -11.68
C ASP A 121 18.09 7.68 -13.08
N GLY A 122 17.86 8.57 -14.04
CA GLY A 122 18.35 8.50 -15.41
C GLY A 122 17.38 7.88 -16.43
N ALA A 123 17.79 7.89 -17.70
CA ALA A 123 16.92 7.54 -18.84
C ALA A 123 16.35 6.10 -18.80
N LEU A 124 17.07 5.16 -18.17
CA LEU A 124 16.60 3.78 -17.98
C LEU A 124 15.48 3.69 -16.95
N PHE A 125 15.51 4.54 -15.91
CA PHE A 125 14.44 4.67 -14.93
C PHE A 125 13.20 5.27 -15.58
N ASP A 126 13.35 6.36 -16.34
CA ASP A 126 12.25 7.01 -17.07
C ASP A 126 11.58 6.05 -18.06
N SER A 127 12.36 5.24 -18.78
CA SER A 127 11.82 4.23 -19.69
C SER A 127 11.02 3.14 -18.97
N ARG A 128 11.40 2.76 -17.74
CA ARG A 128 10.64 1.79 -16.93
C ARG A 128 9.35 2.39 -16.43
N ILE A 129 9.36 3.66 -16.00
CA ILE A 129 8.17 4.39 -15.58
C ILE A 129 7.20 4.51 -16.76
N GLN A 130 7.67 4.98 -17.92
CA GLN A 130 6.83 5.07 -19.12
C GLN A 130 6.25 3.71 -19.54
N GLY A 131 7.07 2.66 -19.54
CA GLY A 131 6.63 1.31 -19.89
C GLY A 131 5.63 0.73 -18.88
N GLY A 132 5.85 0.95 -17.59
CA GLY A 132 4.98 0.49 -16.52
C GLY A 132 3.64 1.23 -16.48
N VAL A 133 3.64 2.55 -16.61
CA VAL A 133 2.41 3.35 -16.73
C VAL A 133 1.64 2.99 -18.00
N LEU A 134 2.33 2.75 -19.12
CA LEU A 134 1.69 2.28 -20.35
C LEU A 134 1.06 0.89 -20.18
N ALA A 135 1.72 -0.02 -19.46
CA ALA A 135 1.21 -1.37 -19.16
C ALA A 135 0.06 -1.35 -18.14
N ASP A 136 0.05 -0.39 -17.22
CA ASP A 136 -1.06 -0.16 -16.29
C ASP A 136 -2.31 0.33 -17.04
N GLY A 137 -2.15 1.29 -17.96
CA GLY A 137 -3.23 1.77 -18.82
C GLY A 137 -3.69 0.78 -19.90
N LEU A 138 -2.77 -0.04 -20.43
CA LEU A 138 -3.04 -1.09 -21.41
C LEU A 138 -2.83 -2.45 -20.75
N ASN A 139 -3.87 -2.95 -20.09
CA ASN A 139 -4.00 -4.27 -19.47
C ASN A 139 -2.85 -5.24 -19.83
N GLY A 140 -1.85 -5.28 -18.94
CA GLY A 140 -0.68 -6.15 -18.85
C GLY A 140 -0.40 -7.10 -20.03
N MET A 141 0.53 -6.74 -20.89
CA MET A 141 1.08 -7.67 -21.91
C MET A 141 2.58 -7.97 -21.78
N LEU A 142 3.29 -7.44 -20.78
CA LEU A 142 4.73 -7.62 -20.66
C LEU A 142 5.16 -7.85 -19.21
N ALA A 143 4.87 -9.03 -18.67
CA ALA A 143 5.51 -9.50 -17.45
C ALA A 143 6.71 -10.40 -17.82
N GLU A 144 7.77 -10.40 -17.00
CA GLU A 144 8.91 -11.30 -17.16
C GLU A 144 8.47 -12.79 -17.08
N LYS A 145 9.35 -13.73 -17.44
CA LYS A 145 9.02 -15.18 -17.48
C LYS A 145 8.40 -15.72 -16.19
N ALA A 146 8.77 -15.17 -15.02
CA ALA A 146 8.16 -15.51 -13.74
C ALA A 146 6.73 -14.94 -13.61
N GLY A 147 6.50 -13.74 -14.12
CA GLY A 147 5.17 -13.12 -14.20
C GLY A 147 4.22 -13.89 -15.11
N PHE A 148 4.69 -14.43 -16.24
CA PHE A 148 3.85 -15.30 -17.09
C PHE A 148 3.36 -16.55 -16.37
N ALA A 149 4.22 -17.19 -15.56
CA ALA A 149 3.80 -18.34 -14.75
C ALA A 149 2.76 -17.93 -13.70
N ALA A 150 2.95 -16.80 -13.01
CA ALA A 150 1.97 -16.27 -12.06
C ALA A 150 0.64 -15.93 -12.74
N CYS A 151 0.66 -15.22 -13.87
CA CYS A 151 -0.54 -14.90 -14.66
C CYS A 151 -1.28 -16.17 -15.10
N PHE A 152 -0.56 -17.20 -15.55
CA PHE A 152 -1.15 -18.49 -15.91
C PHE A 152 -1.85 -19.14 -14.69
N PHE A 153 -1.19 -19.19 -13.53
CA PHE A 153 -1.81 -19.73 -12.31
C PHE A 153 -3.03 -18.93 -11.86
N LEU A 154 -3.00 -17.60 -11.95
CA LEU A 154 -4.14 -16.75 -11.62
C LEU A 154 -5.33 -16.98 -12.56
N ILE A 155 -5.09 -17.14 -13.87
CA ILE A 155 -6.15 -17.46 -14.84
C ILE A 155 -6.75 -18.83 -14.50
N VAL A 156 -5.93 -19.84 -14.24
CA VAL A 156 -6.40 -21.18 -13.89
C VAL A 156 -7.22 -21.16 -12.59
N MET A 157 -6.72 -20.50 -11.53
CA MET A 157 -7.47 -20.34 -10.28
C MET A 157 -8.75 -19.52 -10.44
N GLY A 158 -8.76 -18.52 -11.33
CA GLY A 158 -9.95 -17.73 -11.67
C GLY A 158 -11.01 -18.53 -12.41
N ILE A 159 -10.61 -19.46 -13.29
CA ILE A 159 -11.54 -20.39 -13.94
C ILE A 159 -12.18 -21.30 -12.89
N PHE A 160 -11.42 -21.81 -11.91
CA PHE A 160 -11.95 -22.64 -10.83
C PHE A 160 -12.72 -21.80 -9.79
N ALA A 161 -13.98 -21.47 -10.10
CA ALA A 161 -14.82 -20.58 -9.31
C ALA A 161 -15.10 -21.05 -7.86
N LYS A 162 -14.87 -22.33 -7.55
CA LYS A 162 -14.88 -22.83 -6.16
C LYS A 162 -13.79 -22.20 -5.30
N PHE A 163 -12.62 -21.87 -5.88
CA PHE A 163 -11.56 -21.15 -5.18
C PHE A 163 -12.01 -19.72 -4.85
N ALA A 164 -12.67 -19.03 -5.79
CA ALA A 164 -13.27 -17.72 -5.53
C ALA A 164 -14.33 -17.79 -4.42
N ALA A 165 -15.19 -18.83 -4.42
CA ALA A 165 -16.16 -19.05 -3.36
C ALA A 165 -15.50 -19.29 -1.98
N ALA A 166 -14.37 -20.01 -1.95
CA ALA A 166 -13.59 -20.20 -0.73
C ALA A 166 -13.04 -18.86 -0.20
N ILE A 167 -12.52 -17.99 -1.06
CA ILE A 167 -12.06 -16.64 -0.65
C ILE A 167 -13.24 -15.81 -0.09
N THR A 168 -14.42 -15.86 -0.71
CA THR A 168 -15.60 -15.12 -0.21
C THR A 168 -16.19 -15.67 1.09
N SER A 169 -15.80 -16.89 1.48
CA SER A 169 -16.19 -17.52 2.74
C SER A 169 -15.24 -17.22 3.90
N ILE A 170 -14.13 -16.51 3.63
CA ILE A 170 -13.17 -16.11 4.66
C ILE A 170 -13.85 -15.12 5.62
N PRO A 171 -13.73 -15.30 6.94
CA PRO A 171 -14.30 -14.36 7.90
C PRO A 171 -13.66 -12.97 7.83
N ASP A 172 -14.49 -11.95 7.99
CA ASP A 172 -14.07 -10.54 7.92
C ASP A 172 -12.96 -10.21 8.94
N ALA A 173 -12.94 -10.85 10.10
CA ALA A 173 -11.89 -10.69 11.11
C ALA A 173 -10.50 -11.13 10.62
N VAL A 174 -10.45 -12.24 9.86
CA VAL A 174 -9.21 -12.76 9.28
C VAL A 174 -8.76 -11.86 8.12
N LEU A 175 -9.69 -11.45 7.25
CA LEU A 175 -9.41 -10.47 6.20
C LEU A 175 -8.88 -9.17 6.80
N GLY A 176 -9.52 -8.66 7.86
CA GLY A 176 -9.10 -7.45 8.57
C GLY A 176 -7.67 -7.53 9.11
N GLY A 177 -7.28 -8.66 9.71
CA GLY A 177 -5.91 -8.88 10.16
C GLY A 177 -4.88 -8.84 9.03
N MET A 178 -5.19 -9.51 7.92
CA MET A 178 -4.35 -9.52 6.71
C MET A 178 -4.26 -8.12 6.06
N THR A 179 -5.38 -7.45 5.84
CA THR A 179 -5.43 -6.14 5.18
C THR A 179 -4.76 -5.06 6.03
N THR A 180 -4.90 -5.13 7.36
CA THR A 180 -4.22 -4.19 8.26
C THR A 180 -2.70 -4.31 8.12
N PHE A 181 -2.16 -5.53 8.05
CA PHE A 181 -0.74 -5.74 7.81
C PHE A 181 -0.32 -5.22 6.42
N LEU A 182 -1.11 -5.50 5.38
CA LEU A 182 -0.85 -5.01 4.02
C LEU A 182 -0.77 -3.48 3.97
N PHE A 183 -1.77 -2.78 4.53
CA PHE A 183 -1.80 -1.32 4.55
C PHE A 183 -0.67 -0.73 5.42
N ALA A 184 -0.36 -1.35 6.56
CA ALA A 184 0.78 -0.93 7.37
C ALA A 184 2.11 -1.09 6.62
N SER A 185 2.28 -2.18 5.88
CA SER A 185 3.48 -2.41 5.06
C SER A 185 3.60 -1.38 3.93
N VAL A 186 2.49 -1.02 3.27
CA VAL A 186 2.48 0.04 2.25
C VAL A 186 2.88 1.39 2.87
N ALA A 187 2.34 1.73 4.04
CA ALA A 187 2.70 2.97 4.74
C ALA A 187 4.18 3.00 5.12
N VAL A 188 4.75 1.89 5.61
CA VAL A 188 6.19 1.77 5.92
C VAL A 188 7.04 1.88 4.66
N SER A 189 6.61 1.30 3.54
CA SER A 189 7.28 1.45 2.24
C SER A 189 7.30 2.91 1.79
N GLY A 190 6.18 3.63 1.94
CA GLY A 190 6.12 5.07 1.68
C GLY A 190 7.10 5.89 2.52
N LEU A 191 7.20 5.59 3.82
CA LEU A 191 8.19 6.22 4.71
C LEU A 191 9.64 5.94 4.27
N ARG A 192 9.93 4.72 3.80
CA ARG A 192 11.24 4.37 3.25
C ARG A 192 11.56 5.23 2.01
N ILE A 193 10.61 5.39 1.10
CA ILE A 193 10.81 6.24 -0.09
C ILE A 193 11.12 7.69 0.33
N ILE A 194 10.37 8.25 1.28
CA ILE A 194 10.61 9.60 1.80
C ILE A 194 12.02 9.71 2.42
N SER A 195 12.50 8.66 3.08
CA SER A 195 13.83 8.64 3.71
C SER A 195 15.01 8.62 2.73
N THR A 196 14.76 8.47 1.42
CA THR A 196 15.82 8.56 0.40
C THR A 196 16.24 9.99 0.08
N VAL A 197 15.42 10.98 0.46
CA VAL A 197 15.67 12.41 0.24
C VAL A 197 16.19 13.05 1.53
N PRO A 198 17.18 13.97 1.48
CA PRO A 198 17.66 14.67 2.67
C PRO A 198 16.54 15.45 3.37
N PHE A 199 16.44 15.28 4.69
CA PHE A 199 15.44 15.94 5.54
C PHE A 199 15.85 17.36 5.92
N THR A 200 16.02 18.21 4.92
CA THR A 200 16.32 19.62 5.15
C THR A 200 15.11 20.38 5.72
N ARG A 201 15.27 21.66 6.07
CA ARG A 201 14.15 22.48 6.59
C ARG A 201 13.06 22.63 5.54
N ARG A 202 13.45 22.85 4.27
CA ARG A 202 12.54 22.86 3.11
C ARG A 202 11.77 21.55 2.97
N THR A 203 12.45 20.41 2.92
CA THR A 203 11.81 19.10 2.69
C THR A 203 10.86 18.74 3.84
N ARG A 204 11.25 18.98 5.09
CA ARG A 204 10.39 18.76 6.26
C ARG A 204 9.12 19.62 6.22
N PHE A 205 9.24 20.87 5.80
CA PHE A 205 8.09 21.77 5.68
C PHE A 205 7.12 21.30 4.58
N ILE A 206 7.63 20.97 3.38
CA ILE A 206 6.83 20.44 2.27
C ILE A 206 6.08 19.19 2.71
N LEU A 207 6.78 18.24 3.34
CA LEU A 207 6.21 16.99 3.82
C LEU A 207 5.12 17.23 4.89
N THR A 208 5.39 18.10 5.86
CA THR A 208 4.44 18.40 6.95
C THR A 208 3.16 19.04 6.40
N ALA A 209 3.28 20.05 5.54
CA ALA A 209 2.14 20.76 4.99
C ALA A 209 1.29 19.87 4.05
N SER A 210 1.94 19.07 3.21
CA SER A 210 1.26 18.16 2.29
C SER A 210 0.52 17.03 3.03
N LEU A 211 1.18 16.37 3.99
CA LEU A 211 0.54 15.30 4.78
C LEU A 211 -0.58 15.83 5.66
N ALA A 212 -0.41 17.00 6.29
CA ALA A 212 -1.45 17.60 7.14
C ALA A 212 -2.73 17.89 6.35
N LEU A 213 -2.61 18.47 5.15
CA LEU A 213 -3.75 18.79 4.31
C LEU A 213 -4.39 17.54 3.68
N GLY A 214 -3.58 16.57 3.22
CA GLY A 214 -4.12 15.34 2.66
C GLY A 214 -4.80 14.43 3.67
N TYR A 215 -4.24 14.31 4.88
CA TYR A 215 -4.91 13.61 5.99
C TYR A 215 -6.13 14.39 6.49
N GLY A 216 -6.08 15.73 6.47
CA GLY A 216 -7.25 16.57 6.75
C GLY A 216 -8.41 16.31 5.79
N ALA A 217 -8.11 16.10 4.50
CA ALA A 217 -9.11 15.77 3.49
C ALA A 217 -9.77 14.39 3.72
N THR A 218 -9.01 13.37 4.16
CA THR A 218 -9.60 12.06 4.48
C THR A 218 -10.45 12.07 5.74
N LEU A 219 -10.10 12.90 6.73
CA LEU A 219 -10.86 13.03 7.97
C LEU A 219 -12.23 13.69 7.77
N VAL A 220 -12.40 14.50 6.71
CA VAL A 220 -13.66 15.21 6.43
C VAL A 220 -14.17 14.90 5.01
N PRO A 221 -14.68 13.68 4.78
CA PRO A 221 -15.00 13.16 3.44
C PRO A 221 -16.20 13.83 2.76
N THR A 222 -16.84 14.84 3.34
CA THR A 222 -17.93 15.60 2.69
C THR A 222 -17.73 17.11 2.75
N TRP A 223 -16.54 17.57 3.18
CA TRP A 223 -16.26 19.00 3.27
C TRP A 223 -16.37 19.69 1.91
N PHE A 224 -15.82 19.05 0.88
CA PHE A 224 -15.80 19.62 -0.47
C PHE A 224 -17.18 19.66 -1.13
N SER A 225 -18.12 18.83 -0.66
CA SER A 225 -19.52 18.91 -1.09
C SER A 225 -20.20 20.23 -0.67
N TYR A 226 -19.73 20.90 0.39
CA TYR A 226 -20.24 22.22 0.79
C TYR A 226 -19.64 23.36 -0.02
N VAL A 227 -18.39 23.21 -0.46
CA VAL A 227 -17.66 24.23 -1.26
C VAL A 227 -18.10 24.19 -2.73
N PHE A 228 -18.29 22.98 -3.27
CA PHE A 228 -18.64 22.75 -4.66
C PHE A 228 -20.09 22.26 -4.79
N THR A 229 -21.05 23.09 -4.38
CA THR A 229 -22.49 22.79 -4.56
C THR A 229 -22.97 23.28 -5.93
N TYR A 230 -23.59 22.40 -6.71
CA TYR A 230 -24.31 22.78 -7.93
C TYR A 230 -25.76 22.28 -7.88
N THR A 231 -26.69 23.22 -7.75
CA THR A 231 -28.14 22.94 -7.64
C THR A 231 -28.91 23.19 -8.94
N GLY A 232 -28.21 23.28 -10.08
CA GLY A 232 -28.83 23.50 -11.39
C GLY A 232 -29.22 22.20 -12.12
N GLY A 233 -30.07 22.31 -13.15
CA GLY A 233 -30.53 21.16 -13.95
C GLY A 233 -29.50 20.59 -14.95
N ASN A 234 -28.30 21.17 -15.05
CA ASN A 234 -27.30 20.73 -16.02
C ASN A 234 -26.47 19.54 -15.49
N ARG A 235 -26.80 18.35 -15.96
CA ARG A 235 -26.12 17.09 -15.59
C ARG A 235 -24.62 17.08 -15.89
N ALA A 236 -24.16 17.81 -16.92
CA ALA A 236 -22.74 17.87 -17.26
C ALA A 236 -21.95 18.71 -16.24
N LYS A 237 -22.53 19.81 -15.75
CA LYS A 237 -21.92 20.64 -14.70
C LYS A 237 -21.94 19.94 -13.35
N ALA A 238 -23.04 19.24 -13.03
CA ALA A 238 -23.13 18.40 -11.83
C ALA A 238 -22.00 17.37 -11.79
N GLY A 239 -21.83 16.57 -12.85
CA GLY A 239 -20.75 15.58 -12.87
C GLY A 239 -19.33 16.16 -12.89
N PHE A 240 -19.13 17.39 -13.36
CA PHE A 240 -17.83 18.07 -13.22
C PHE A 240 -17.52 18.41 -11.76
N PHE A 241 -18.50 18.92 -11.01
CA PHE A 241 -18.32 19.16 -9.58
C PHE A 241 -18.17 17.86 -8.80
N ASP A 242 -18.92 16.81 -9.15
CA ASP A 242 -18.75 15.47 -8.55
C ASP A 242 -17.33 14.93 -8.80
N ALA A 243 -16.74 15.18 -9.97
CA ALA A 243 -15.36 14.81 -10.28
C ALA A 243 -14.34 15.55 -9.40
N ILE A 244 -14.52 16.85 -9.21
CA ILE A 244 -13.67 17.67 -8.34
C ILE A 244 -13.77 17.16 -6.91
N VAL A 245 -14.99 16.95 -6.42
CA VAL A 245 -15.24 16.43 -5.08
C VAL A 245 -14.57 15.08 -4.89
N LEU A 246 -14.68 14.15 -5.86
CA LEU A 246 -14.02 12.85 -5.79
C LEU A 246 -12.48 12.95 -5.68
N VAL A 247 -11.85 13.82 -6.49
CA VAL A 247 -10.40 14.05 -6.41
C VAL A 247 -10.01 14.63 -5.06
N MET A 248 -10.79 15.59 -4.55
CA MET A 248 -10.48 16.29 -3.31
C MET A 248 -10.79 15.47 -2.05
N GLU A 249 -11.74 14.54 -2.10
CA GLU A 249 -11.98 13.52 -1.07
C GLU A 249 -10.84 12.50 -1.00
N THR A 250 -10.10 12.33 -2.10
CA THR A 250 -8.96 11.41 -2.17
C THR A 250 -7.73 12.04 -1.50
N GLY A 251 -7.48 11.66 -0.25
CA GLY A 251 -6.42 12.26 0.58
C GLY A 251 -5.03 12.31 -0.02
N PHE A 252 -4.57 11.22 -0.64
CA PHE A 252 -3.23 11.19 -1.24
C PHE A 252 -3.13 12.07 -2.49
N ALA A 253 -4.23 12.30 -3.22
CA ALA A 253 -4.25 13.22 -4.36
C ALA A 253 -4.06 14.66 -3.89
N VAL A 254 -4.71 15.04 -2.78
CA VAL A 254 -4.51 16.33 -2.11
C VAL A 254 -3.08 16.45 -1.58
N THR A 255 -2.54 15.43 -0.90
CA THR A 255 -1.14 15.40 -0.45
C THR A 255 -0.21 15.70 -1.61
N ALA A 256 -0.36 14.99 -2.73
CA ALA A 256 0.56 15.11 -3.84
C ALA A 256 0.44 16.46 -4.56
N PHE A 257 -0.78 16.98 -4.74
CA PHE A 257 -0.99 18.31 -5.31
C PHE A 257 -0.31 19.41 -4.49
N VAL A 258 -0.47 19.35 -3.17
CA VAL A 258 0.19 20.30 -2.25
C VAL A 258 1.70 20.11 -2.26
N ALA A 259 2.19 18.87 -2.22
CA ALA A 259 3.61 18.57 -2.23
C ALA A 259 4.30 19.10 -3.50
N VAL A 260 3.71 18.88 -4.68
CA VAL A 260 4.21 19.40 -5.96
C VAL A 260 4.15 20.92 -5.98
N GLY A 261 3.03 21.52 -5.56
CA GLY A 261 2.88 22.97 -5.52
C GLY A 261 3.91 23.66 -4.61
N LEU A 262 4.16 23.10 -3.43
CA LEU A 262 5.17 23.61 -2.50
C LEU A 262 6.59 23.33 -2.99
N ASN A 263 6.85 22.18 -3.60
CA ASN A 263 8.16 21.86 -4.15
C ASN A 263 8.54 22.78 -5.32
N LEU A 264 7.58 23.21 -6.13
CA LEU A 264 7.81 24.17 -7.21
C LEU A 264 7.84 25.63 -6.73
N GLY A 265 7.09 25.95 -5.68
CA GLY A 265 6.97 27.32 -5.17
C GLY A 265 8.06 27.74 -4.20
N LEU A 266 8.62 26.79 -3.44
CA LEU A 266 9.69 27.07 -2.49
C LEU A 266 11.06 27.02 -3.18
N PRO A 267 11.90 28.06 -3.00
CA PRO A 267 13.24 28.08 -3.56
C PRO A 267 14.04 26.87 -3.06
N GLU A 268 14.93 26.36 -3.91
CA GLU A 268 15.91 25.35 -3.50
C GLU A 268 16.84 25.97 -2.45
N GLU A 269 17.11 25.24 -1.36
CA GLU A 269 18.13 25.63 -0.39
C GLU A 269 19.49 25.56 -1.09
N SER A 270 20.37 26.54 -0.84
CA SER A 270 21.71 26.51 -1.41
C SER A 270 22.52 25.34 -0.84
N GLU A 271 23.51 24.84 -1.60
CA GLU A 271 24.40 23.76 -1.14
C GLU A 271 25.00 24.06 0.26
N ASP A 272 25.29 25.33 0.55
CA ASP A 272 25.81 25.77 1.85
C ASP A 272 24.78 25.64 2.98
N GLU A 273 23.51 26.00 2.74
CA GLU A 273 22.42 25.85 3.69
C GLU A 273 22.07 24.37 3.92
N GLU A 274 22.16 23.55 2.87
CA GLU A 274 21.95 22.11 2.96
C GLU A 274 23.03 21.45 3.82
N ILE A 275 24.32 21.79 3.59
CA ILE A 275 25.45 21.32 4.41
C ILE A 275 25.30 21.75 5.86
N GLU A 276 24.92 23.01 6.13
CA GLU A 276 24.72 23.50 7.50
C GLU A 276 23.58 22.76 8.20
N SER A 277 22.48 22.50 7.49
CA SER A 277 21.35 21.73 8.03
C SER A 277 21.74 20.29 8.36
N LEU A 278 22.53 19.64 7.49
CA LEU A 278 23.03 18.28 7.67
C LEU A 278 24.06 18.20 8.80
N ALA A 279 24.93 19.21 8.92
CA ALA A 279 25.90 19.31 10.01
C ALA A 279 25.22 19.50 11.36
N GLY A 280 24.12 20.27 11.41
CA GLY A 280 23.27 20.38 12.60
C GLY A 280 22.69 19.04 13.04
N ASP A 281 22.10 18.29 12.10
CA ASP A 281 21.52 16.96 12.35
C ASP A 281 22.57 15.94 12.83
N LEU A 282 23.79 15.99 12.28
CA LEU A 282 24.93 15.17 12.73
C LEU A 282 25.39 15.56 14.15
N GLY A 283 25.46 16.86 14.45
CA GLY A 283 25.83 17.36 15.76
C GLY A 283 24.84 16.95 16.85
N GLU A 284 23.54 16.97 16.55
CA GLU A 284 22.50 16.46 17.45
C GLU A 284 22.65 14.95 17.70
N ARG A 285 22.92 14.16 16.65
CA ARG A 285 23.17 12.71 16.78
C ARG A 285 24.41 12.40 17.63
N GLU A 286 25.51 13.12 17.42
CA GLU A 286 26.73 12.94 18.22
C GLU A 286 26.51 13.34 19.69
N ALA A 287 25.71 14.37 19.95
CA ALA A 287 25.37 14.76 21.31
C ALA A 287 24.51 13.69 22.01
N GLU A 288 23.54 13.13 21.30
CA GLU A 288 22.68 12.05 21.80
C GLU A 288 23.49 10.76 22.05
N GLU A 289 24.43 10.41 21.17
CA GLU A 289 25.35 9.28 21.38
C GLU A 289 26.22 9.47 22.63
N ARG A 290 26.78 10.67 22.85
CA ARG A 290 27.54 10.96 24.07
C ARG A 290 26.69 10.85 25.33
N GLU A 291 25.43 11.27 25.29
CA GLU A 291 24.50 11.10 26.41
C GLU A 291 24.19 9.62 26.69
N LEU A 292 24.00 8.80 25.64
CA LEU A 292 23.77 7.37 25.77
C LEU A 292 24.99 6.62 26.32
N GLU A 293 26.20 6.99 25.87
CA GLU A 293 27.46 6.49 26.43
C GLU A 293 27.60 6.84 27.91
N MET A 294 27.25 8.08 28.31
CA MET A 294 27.24 8.47 29.72
C MET A 294 26.21 7.72 30.57
N ARG A 295 25.10 7.26 29.96
CA ARG A 295 24.08 6.44 30.62
C ARG A 295 24.40 4.95 30.62
N GLY A 296 25.50 4.53 30.00
CA GLY A 296 25.94 3.13 29.95
C GLY A 296 25.06 2.23 29.07
N GLU A 297 24.23 2.80 28.20
CA GLU A 297 23.35 2.09 27.28
C GLU A 297 23.99 2.03 25.89
N SER A 298 24.93 1.11 25.66
CA SER A 298 25.48 0.89 24.31
C SER A 298 24.41 0.25 23.42
N ARG A 299 23.95 1.01 22.42
CA ARG A 299 23.12 0.49 21.33
C ARG A 299 24.01 -0.33 20.40
N GLY A 300 23.92 -1.67 20.49
CA GLY A 300 24.60 -2.57 19.57
C GLY A 300 24.08 -2.37 18.15
N TYR A 301 24.75 -1.51 17.37
CA TYR A 301 24.54 -1.37 15.94
C TYR A 301 25.48 -2.33 15.21
N GLU A 302 24.93 -3.42 14.67
CA GLU A 302 25.57 -4.20 13.61
C GLU A 302 25.76 -3.29 12.38
N ASN A 303 27.02 -3.05 12.03
CA ASN A 303 27.42 -2.30 10.85
C ASN A 303 26.93 -3.00 9.57
N GLY A 304 25.94 -2.40 8.92
CA GLY A 304 25.66 -2.60 7.52
C GLY A 304 26.28 -1.49 6.68
N ASN A 305 27.56 -1.63 6.28
CA ASN A 305 27.96 -1.23 4.94
C ASN A 305 29.26 -1.93 4.49
N GLY A 306 29.22 -2.51 3.30
CA GLY A 306 30.28 -3.32 2.73
C GLY A 306 31.48 -2.49 2.27
N GLY A 307 32.67 -2.94 2.66
CA GLY A 307 33.95 -2.58 2.07
C GLY A 307 34.76 -3.85 1.83
N PHE A 308 35.06 -4.12 0.56
CA PHE A 308 35.89 -5.21 0.08
C PHE A 308 37.31 -5.12 0.69
N GLY A 309 37.77 -6.16 1.40
CA GLY A 309 39.10 -6.16 2.04
C GLY A 309 39.52 -7.52 2.61
N THR A 310 40.09 -8.36 1.76
CA THR A 310 41.02 -9.48 2.08
C THR A 310 40.75 -10.32 3.34
N ARG A 311 40.08 -11.46 3.15
CA ARG A 311 40.06 -12.59 4.09
C ARG A 311 41.47 -13.21 4.14
N LYS A 312 42.28 -12.83 5.13
CA LYS A 312 43.54 -13.51 5.49
C LYS A 312 43.34 -14.19 6.84
N LEU A 313 43.79 -15.45 6.90
CA LEU A 313 44.17 -16.22 8.10
C LEU A 313 43.04 -16.90 8.88
N TRP A 314 42.74 -18.13 8.48
CA TRP A 314 42.55 -19.23 9.44
C TRP A 314 43.94 -19.76 9.79
N ASN A 315 44.34 -19.60 11.04
CA ASN A 315 45.38 -20.38 11.72
C ASN A 315 44.89 -20.58 13.16
N GLU A 316 45.10 -21.81 13.64
CA GLU A 316 44.77 -22.40 14.95
C GLU A 316 43.37 -23.04 15.07
#